data_AF-A0A695GEQ8-F1
#
_entry.id   AF-A0A695GEQ8-F1
#
_cell.length_a   1.000
_cell.length_b   1.000
_cell.length_c   1.000
_cell.angle_alpha   90.00
_cell.angle_beta   90.00
_cell.angle_gamma   90.00
#
_symmetry.space_group_name_H-M   'P 1'
#
loop_
_entity.id
_entity.type
_entity.pdbx_description
1 polymer ?
#
loop_
_entity_poly.entity_id
_entity_poly.type
_entity_poly.pdbx_seq_one_letter_code
_entity_poly.pdbx_strand_id
1 'polypeptide(L)' 'MNNVLLHRITEKGNIRYYSIEIIATLFEEYMVERVYGNVRFKSCT' A
#
# COMPACT_ATOMS: atom_id res chain seq x y z
N MET A 1 -4.04 15.78 0.25
CA MET A 1 -3.66 14.39 -0.09
C MET A 1 -3.25 13.70 1.19
N ASN A 2 -4.18 12.92 1.76
CA ASN A 2 -3.88 12.09 2.93
C ASN A 2 -3.47 10.70 2.41
N ASN A 3 -2.17 10.45 2.43
CA ASN A 3 -1.59 9.15 2.12
C ASN A 3 -1.06 8.51 3.41
N VAL A 4 -1.40 7.24 3.61
CA VAL A 4 -0.87 6.42 4.70
C VAL A 4 -0.09 5.25 4.08
N LEU A 5 1.21 5.23 4.33
CA LEU A 5 2.09 4.13 3.93
C LEU A 5 2.46 3.28 5.15
N LEU A 6 2.17 1.99 5.06
CA LEU A 6 2.43 1.00 6.10
C LEU A 6 3.43 -0.02 5.57
N HIS A 7 4.43 -0.34 6.39
CA HIS A 7 5.38 -1.40 6.13
C HIS A 7 5.24 -2.50 7.17
N ARG A 8 5.22 -3.76 6.70
CA ARG A 8 5.27 -4.94 7.56
C ARG A 8 6.45 -5.81 7.16
N ILE A 9 7.31 -6.09 8.14
CA ILE A 9 8.37 -7.09 8.03
C ILE A 9 7.77 -8.43 8.49
N THR A 10 7.84 -9.46 7.65
CA THR A 10 7.43 -10.81 8.03
C THR A 10 8.56 -11.54 8.74
N GLU A 11 8.23 -12.62 9.46
CA GLU A 11 9.22 -13.48 10.14
C GLU A 11 10.30 -14.02 9.19
N LYS A 12 9.96 -14.23 7.90
CA LYS A 12 10.91 -14.66 6.86
C LYS A 12 11.80 -13.51 6.33
N GLY A 13 11.68 -12.31 6.87
CA GLY A 13 12.42 -11.11 6.45
C GLY A 13 11.90 -10.46 5.17
N ASN A 14 10.73 -10.86 4.66
CA ASN A 14 10.11 -10.21 3.51
C ASN A 14 9.42 -8.92 3.96
N ILE A 15 9.59 -7.86 3.17
CA ILE A 15 8.97 -6.56 3.45
C ILE A 15 7.75 -6.41 2.54
N ARG A 16 6.57 -6.31 3.16
CA ARG A 16 5.31 -5.99 2.50
C ARG A 16 4.98 -4.52 2.73
N TYR A 17 4.36 -3.88 1.74
CA TYR A 17 3.81 -2.54 1.87
C TYR A 17 2.31 -2.53 1.65
N TYR A 18 1.66 -1.58 2.30
CA TYR A 18 0.26 -1.24 2.11
C TYR A 18 0.14 0.28 2.05
N SER A 19 -0.36 0.80 0.94
CA SER A 19 -0.59 2.22 0.72
C SER A 19 -2.09 2.47 0.66
N ILE A 20 -2.55 3.46 1.41
CA ILE A 20 -3.93 3.92 1.39
C ILE A 20 -3.93 5.39 1.02
N GLU A 21 -4.71 5.75 0.03
CA GLU A 21 -4.86 7.13 -0.39
C GLU A 21 -6.33 7.50 -0.55
N ILE A 22 -6.70 8.69 -0.09
CA ILE A 22 -8.04 9.26 -0.30
C ILE A 22 -7.93 10.28 -1.42
N ILE A 23 -8.67 10.03 -2.51
CA ILE A 23 -8.69 10.82 -3.73
C ILE A 23 -10.08 11.43 -3.88
N ALA A 24 -10.16 12.75 -4.01
CA ALA A 24 -11.40 13.42 -4.39
C ALA A 24 -11.57 13.31 -5.91
N THR A 25 -12.75 12.88 -6.35
CA THR A 25 -13.08 12.79 -7.78
C THR A 25 -13.62 14.14 -8.30
N LEU A 26 -13.70 14.29 -9.62
CA LEU A 26 -14.30 15.47 -10.26
C LEU A 26 -15.81 15.60 -10.02
N PHE A 27 -16.45 14.57 -9.45
CA PHE A 27 -17.89 14.50 -9.21
C PHE A 27 -18.24 14.74 -7.74
N GLU A 28 -17.35 15.39 -6.98
CA GLU A 28 -17.52 15.67 -5.54
C GLU A 28 -17.62 14.41 -4.67
N GLU A 29 -17.15 13.27 -5.17
CA GLU A 29 -17.08 12.02 -4.41
C GLU A 29 -15.67 11.78 -3.88
N TYR A 30 -15.56 10.91 -2.87
CA TYR A 30 -14.27 10.46 -2.36
C TYR A 30 -14.07 8.99 -2.69
N MET A 31 -12.94 8.68 -3.31
CA MET A 31 -12.48 7.32 -3.57
C MET A 31 -11.34 6.97 -2.64
N VAL A 32 -11.35 5.75 -2.10
CA VAL A 32 -10.24 5.20 -1.31
C VAL A 32 -9.47 4.23 -2.19
N GLU A 33 -8.25 4.61 -2.58
CA GLU A 33 -7.33 3.73 -3.28
C GLU A 33 -6.49 2.93 -2.28
N ARG A 34 -6.39 1.62 -2.50
CA ARG A 34 -5.63 0.70 -1.66
C ARG A 34 -4.68 -0.09 -2.55
N VAL A 35 -3.38 0.08 -2.34
CA VAL A 35 -2.33 -0.63 -3.07
C VAL A 35 -1.54 -1.50 -2.08
N TYR A 36 -1.36 -2.77 -2.40
CA TYR A 36 -0.57 -3.70 -1.59
C TYR A 36 0.47 -4.42 -2.44
N GLY A 37 1.62 -4.72 -1.84
CA GLY A 37 2.67 -5.43 -2.56
C GLY A 37 3.87 -5.78 -1.70
N ASN A 38 4.91 -6.29 -2.35
CA ASN A 38 6.20 -6.59 -1.72
C ASN A 38 7.20 -5.49 -2.10
N VAL A 39 7.88 -4.91 -1.11
CA VAL A 39 8.94 -3.90 -1.34
C VAL A 39 10.19 -4.56 -1.90
N ARG A 40 10.51 -5.76 -1.41
CA ARG A 40 11.58 -6.61 -1.92
C ARG A 40 11.05 -8.03 -2.05
N PHE A 41 11.06 -8.55 -3.27
CA PHE A 41 11.01 -9.98 -3.51
C PHE A 41 12.37 -10.55 -3.10
N LYS A 42 12.47 -11.23 -1.95
CA LYS A 42 13.35 -12.40 -1.95
C LYS A 42 12.70 -13.36 -2.93
N SER A 43 13.48 -13.86 -3.87
CA SER A 43 13.06 -14.77 -4.94
C SER A 43 12.08 -15.85 -4.46
N CYS A 44 11.31 -16.40 -5.40
CA CYS A 44 10.53 -17.62 -5.22
C CYS A 44 11.27 -18.61 -4.31
N THR A 45 10.67 -18.91 -3.15
CA THR A 45 10.94 -20.14 -2.41
C THR A 45 10.05 -21.22 -2.96
#